data_AF-A0A930SBJ2-F1
#
_entry.id   AF-A0A930SBJ2-F1
#
_cell.length_a   1.000
_cell.length_b   1.000
_cell.length_c   1.000
_cell.angle_alpha   90.00
_cell.angle_beta   90.00
_cell.angle_gamma   90.00
#
_symmetry.space_group_name_H-M   'P 1'
#
loop_
_entity.id
_entity.type
_entity.pdbx_description
1 polymer ?
#
loop_
_entity_poly.entity_id
_entity_poly.type
_entity_poly.pdbx_seq_one_letter_code
_entity_poly.pdbx_strand_id
1 'polypeptide(L)'
;MLQDISNNIYMINGEKMRVEVLAENLANGLDYYFLRGVDRTHVVEHILASDLPEPYIPNYVEVLKGAIYVQNCSLQVAGVDMTIDTNVEGTFVPRDSNTGAFLTHGYISINGLYGYCDRHGRFWNLAYRHYNLDDKFCQEESCDIVTWSKLEADALPIKYEGIDGHTNRKNLEFSDFSDSYALRNSDDWAVEDGKTFTKEDLAMGLVSGYAVCSECGKIEDEGEMSTIDGECICQDCLENEFIWSDHQQDYIRRDYATWVECVDSYVDDETLNDEFERCQCCDEYFLSEDMYTTDDSYTLCEYCYENETDNGYYNSENGFIEDYDYRPEPTFFGGDQTKYLGLEWEIDGGGENGYIAQKIFGDVKEVYCKHDGSLDAGFEVVTHPCTPEYMLNLPWNNWCNQVLDEGYDNRNGVGIHIHVSRRHFTGRSAIGRLVRFFAENYDDMRKFAARSESSAREWANYACIDEDFTDEDCYEASMDDKYYAVNVLHNASIEIRIFATAYQPQTIKAYIQMVDVLSDLANGEYCNFTFANIRKEAENRGYAEMVSRLDYYNL
;
A
#
# COMPACT_ATOMS: atom_id res chain seq x y z
N MET A 1 -28.32 -3.33 -35.02
CA MET A 1 -27.29 -3.50 -33.98
C MET A 1 -26.42 -2.25 -33.87
N LEU A 2 -25.43 -2.01 -34.75
CA LEU A 2 -24.64 -0.76 -34.72
C LEU A 2 -25.49 0.52 -34.78
N GLN A 3 -26.50 0.57 -35.66
CA GLN A 3 -27.44 1.71 -35.75
C GLN A 3 -28.30 1.92 -34.50
N ASP A 4 -28.61 0.85 -33.76
CA ASP A 4 -29.41 0.96 -32.53
C ASP A 4 -28.52 1.43 -31.38
N ILE A 5 -27.29 0.92 -31.33
CA ILE A 5 -26.28 1.20 -30.31
C ILE A 5 -25.70 2.61 -30.46
N SER A 6 -25.45 3.10 -31.69
CA SER A 6 -24.90 4.44 -31.96
C SER A 6 -25.84 5.59 -31.64
N ASN A 7 -27.15 5.31 -31.54
CA ASN A 7 -28.16 6.29 -31.19
C ASN A 7 -28.32 6.49 -29.68
N ASN A 8 -27.80 5.55 -28.89
CA ASN A 8 -27.84 5.59 -27.43
C ASN A 8 -26.64 6.38 -26.86
N ILE A 9 -26.83 6.93 -25.66
CA ILE A 9 -25.77 7.55 -24.86
C ILE A 9 -25.32 6.51 -23.85
N TYR A 10 -24.03 6.45 -23.53
CA TYR A 10 -23.44 5.56 -22.52
C TYR A 10 -22.66 6.41 -21.51
N MET A 11 -22.60 5.98 -20.25
CA MET A 11 -21.73 6.58 -19.25
C MET A 11 -20.45 5.76 -19.16
N ILE A 12 -19.32 6.35 -19.52
CA ILE A 12 -17.98 5.74 -19.44
C ILE A 12 -17.09 6.68 -18.64
N ASN A 13 -16.57 6.23 -17.49
CA ASN A 13 -15.68 7.01 -16.63
C ASN A 13 -16.24 8.42 -16.27
N GLY A 14 -17.55 8.51 -16.04
CA GLY A 14 -18.21 9.79 -15.73
C GLY A 14 -18.56 10.66 -16.94
N GLU A 15 -18.24 10.24 -18.17
CA GLU A 15 -18.54 10.97 -19.40
C GLU A 15 -19.70 10.36 -20.18
N LYS A 16 -20.54 11.24 -20.76
CA LYS A 16 -21.59 10.86 -21.71
C LYS A 16 -20.98 10.62 -23.08
N MET A 17 -21.05 9.39 -23.58
CA MET A 17 -20.38 8.96 -24.80
C MET A 17 -21.35 8.32 -25.79
N ARG A 18 -21.07 8.42 -27.10
CA ARG A 18 -21.80 7.72 -28.18
C ARG A 18 -20.86 6.83 -28.96
N VAL A 19 -21.32 5.63 -29.27
CA VAL A 19 -20.61 4.72 -30.19
C VAL A 19 -20.62 5.31 -31.60
N GLU A 20 -19.44 5.53 -32.17
CA GLU A 20 -19.28 6.03 -33.55
C GLU A 20 -18.97 4.90 -34.53
N VAL A 21 -18.09 3.99 -34.14
CA VAL A 21 -17.55 2.95 -35.03
C VAL A 21 -17.36 1.67 -34.24
N LEU A 22 -17.72 0.54 -34.85
CA LEU A 22 -17.22 -0.78 -34.45
C LEU A 22 -16.03 -1.09 -35.33
N ALA A 23 -14.90 -1.43 -34.72
CA ALA A 23 -13.74 -1.95 -35.42
C ALA A 23 -13.45 -3.34 -34.91
N GLU A 24 -13.42 -4.30 -35.82
CA GLU A 24 -12.83 -5.61 -35.54
C GLU A 24 -11.31 -5.43 -35.54
N ASN A 25 -10.67 -5.80 -34.44
CA ASN A 25 -9.23 -5.86 -34.38
C ASN A 25 -8.78 -7.14 -35.10
N LEU A 26 -8.27 -6.98 -36.32
CA LEU A 26 -7.85 -8.07 -37.21
C LEU A 26 -6.74 -8.97 -36.62
N ALA A 27 -6.06 -8.54 -35.55
CA ALA A 27 -5.00 -9.32 -34.91
C ALA A 27 -5.50 -10.29 -33.83
N ASN A 28 -6.59 -9.97 -33.14
CA ASN A 28 -7.16 -10.80 -32.06
C ASN A 28 -8.60 -11.26 -32.33
N GLY A 29 -9.23 -10.77 -33.40
CA GLY A 29 -10.61 -11.08 -33.78
C GLY A 29 -11.66 -10.52 -32.82
N LEU A 30 -11.28 -9.60 -31.93
CA LEU A 30 -12.17 -8.97 -30.97
C LEU A 30 -12.70 -7.64 -31.52
N ASP A 31 -13.98 -7.41 -31.24
CA ASP A 31 -14.70 -6.22 -31.64
C ASP A 31 -14.52 -5.11 -30.58
N TYR A 32 -14.19 -3.89 -31.02
CA TYR A 32 -14.12 -2.70 -30.17
C TYR A 32 -15.08 -1.62 -30.66
N TYR A 33 -15.76 -0.97 -29.72
CA TYR A 33 -16.47 0.26 -30.00
C TYR A 33 -15.58 1.46 -29.72
N PHE A 34 -15.47 2.35 -30.70
CA PHE A 34 -14.97 3.70 -30.49
C PHE A 34 -16.13 4.59 -30.09
N LEU A 35 -16.01 5.23 -28.94
CA LEU A 35 -17.00 6.15 -28.42
C LEU A 35 -16.44 7.57 -28.39
N ARG A 36 -17.30 8.54 -28.70
CA ARG A 36 -16.97 9.97 -28.61
C ARG A 36 -17.85 10.66 -27.58
N GLY A 37 -17.27 11.60 -26.84
CA GLY A 37 -17.98 12.43 -25.89
C GLY A 37 -19.11 13.23 -26.56
N VAL A 38 -20.29 13.20 -25.95
CA VAL A 38 -21.47 13.95 -26.38
C VAL A 38 -21.30 15.42 -26.03
N ASP A 39 -20.91 15.71 -24.79
CA ASP A 39 -20.69 17.07 -24.31
C ASP A 39 -19.27 17.55 -24.66
N ARG A 40 -18.30 16.63 -24.65
CA ARG A 40 -16.89 16.88 -24.95
C ARG A 40 -16.43 16.06 -26.15
N THR A 41 -16.69 16.56 -27.36
CA THR A 41 -16.44 15.82 -28.62
C THR A 41 -14.97 15.49 -28.93
N HIS A 42 -14.03 16.10 -28.21
CA HIS A 42 -12.60 15.78 -28.28
C HIS A 42 -12.21 14.57 -27.42
N VAL A 43 -13.05 14.16 -26.47
CA VAL A 43 -12.85 12.95 -25.67
C VAL A 43 -13.27 11.76 -26.52
N VAL A 44 -12.36 10.81 -26.70
CA VAL A 44 -12.58 9.57 -27.44
C VAL A 44 -12.09 8.43 -26.58
N GLU A 45 -12.96 7.44 -26.39
CA GLU A 45 -12.66 6.21 -25.65
C GLU A 45 -12.84 5.03 -26.57
N HIS A 46 -12.15 3.92 -26.29
CA HIS A 46 -12.40 2.66 -26.96
C HIS A 46 -12.54 1.57 -25.91
N ILE A 47 -13.59 0.75 -26.05
CA ILE A 47 -13.87 -0.34 -25.12
C ILE A 47 -14.15 -1.60 -25.93
N LEU A 48 -13.92 -2.76 -25.32
CA LEU A 48 -14.35 -4.03 -25.89
C LEU A 48 -15.87 -3.99 -26.11
N ALA A 49 -16.33 -4.51 -27.24
CA ALA A 49 -17.76 -4.54 -27.56
C ALA A 49 -18.58 -5.35 -26.54
N SER A 50 -17.95 -6.31 -25.85
CA SER A 50 -18.54 -7.07 -24.74
C SER A 50 -18.75 -6.25 -23.47
N ASP A 51 -18.02 -5.14 -23.31
CA ASP A 51 -17.95 -4.37 -22.07
C ASP A 51 -18.76 -3.07 -22.16
N LEU A 52 -19.48 -2.87 -23.28
CA LEU A 52 -20.37 -1.74 -23.46
C LEU A 52 -21.50 -1.83 -22.42
N PRO A 53 -21.62 -0.84 -21.50
CA PRO A 53 -22.66 -0.86 -20.50
C PRO A 53 -24.04 -0.65 -21.13
N GLU A 54 -25.08 -0.87 -20.33
CA GLU A 54 -26.44 -0.53 -20.74
C GLU A 54 -26.56 0.97 -21.09
N PRO A 55 -27.41 1.33 -22.07
CA PRO A 55 -27.66 2.72 -22.43
C PRO A 55 -28.01 3.60 -21.23
N TYR A 56 -27.33 4.74 -21.13
CA TYR A 56 -27.65 5.79 -20.20
C TYR A 56 -28.98 6.45 -20.57
N ILE A 57 -29.93 6.39 -19.64
CA ILE A 57 -31.24 7.03 -19.76
C ILE A 57 -31.23 8.27 -18.85
N PRO A 58 -31.20 9.51 -19.40
CA PRO A 58 -31.23 10.71 -18.58
C PRO A 58 -32.58 10.87 -17.87
N ASN A 59 -32.54 11.44 -16.67
CA ASN A 59 -33.74 11.82 -15.93
C ASN A 59 -33.76 13.35 -15.73
N TYR A 60 -34.28 14.05 -16.73
CA TYR A 60 -34.37 15.51 -16.70
C TYR A 60 -35.48 15.98 -15.77
N VAL A 61 -35.09 16.82 -14.80
CA VAL A 61 -35.99 17.48 -13.85
C VAL A 61 -35.94 18.99 -14.11
N GLU A 62 -37.10 19.63 -14.17
CA GLU A 62 -37.19 21.10 -14.27
C GLU A 62 -36.78 21.76 -12.96
N VAL A 63 -35.91 22.76 -13.06
CA VAL A 63 -35.42 23.60 -11.97
C VAL A 63 -35.74 25.04 -12.32
N LEU A 64 -36.69 25.63 -11.60
CA LEU A 64 -37.12 27.01 -11.81
C LEU A 64 -36.03 27.99 -11.34
N LYS A 65 -35.99 29.18 -11.95
CA LYS A 65 -35.12 30.28 -11.53
C LYS A 65 -35.27 30.56 -10.03
N GLY A 66 -34.14 30.55 -9.33
CA GLY A 66 -34.03 30.77 -7.89
C GLY A 66 -34.15 29.50 -7.05
N ALA A 67 -34.48 28.35 -7.64
CA ALA A 67 -34.45 27.06 -6.94
C ALA A 67 -33.01 26.60 -6.71
N ILE A 68 -32.81 25.87 -5.61
CA ILE A 68 -31.54 25.24 -5.25
C ILE A 68 -31.47 23.86 -5.91
N TYR A 69 -30.29 23.50 -6.37
CA TYR A 69 -29.99 22.16 -6.85
C TYR A 69 -28.55 21.80 -6.49
N VAL A 70 -28.26 20.49 -6.45
CA VAL A 70 -26.91 19.97 -6.32
C VAL A 70 -26.50 19.42 -7.68
N GLN A 71 -25.31 19.78 -8.15
CA GLN A 71 -24.73 19.26 -9.38
C GLN A 71 -23.27 18.89 -9.13
N ASN A 72 -22.90 17.64 -9.42
CA ASN A 72 -21.58 17.09 -9.15
C ASN A 72 -21.13 17.35 -7.70
N CYS A 73 -22.01 17.08 -6.72
CA CYS A 73 -21.80 17.31 -5.28
C CYS A 73 -21.67 18.79 -4.85
N SER A 74 -21.78 19.75 -5.78
CA SER A 74 -21.76 21.19 -5.50
C SER A 74 -23.16 21.76 -5.39
N LEU A 75 -23.42 22.53 -4.33
CA LEU A 75 -24.66 23.29 -4.17
C LEU A 75 -24.69 24.48 -5.13
N GLN A 76 -25.81 24.67 -5.81
CA GLN A 76 -26.00 25.71 -6.83
C GLN A 76 -27.38 26.36 -6.70
N VAL A 77 -27.51 27.58 -7.22
CA VAL A 77 -28.79 28.29 -7.36
C VAL A 77 -29.05 28.54 -8.84
N ALA A 78 -30.22 28.10 -9.33
CA ALA A 78 -30.59 28.27 -10.73
C ALA A 78 -30.76 29.76 -11.07
N GLY A 79 -29.90 30.30 -11.93
CA GLY A 79 -30.00 31.71 -12.36
C GLY A 79 -31.14 31.98 -13.34
N VAL A 80 -31.65 30.92 -13.98
CA VAL A 80 -32.74 30.91 -14.97
C VAL A 80 -33.51 29.59 -14.84
N ASP A 81 -34.69 29.51 -15.44
CA ASP A 81 -35.39 28.23 -15.59
C ASP A 81 -34.51 27.30 -16.45
N MET A 82 -34.20 26.12 -15.92
CA MET A 82 -33.31 25.15 -16.55
C MET A 82 -33.80 23.72 -16.28
N THR A 83 -33.21 22.75 -16.97
CA THR A 83 -33.41 21.33 -16.67
C THR A 83 -32.07 20.74 -16.27
N ILE A 84 -32.07 19.87 -15.27
CA ILE A 84 -30.88 19.12 -14.86
C ILE A 84 -31.14 17.63 -14.98
N ASP A 85 -30.10 16.89 -15.33
CA ASP A 85 -30.15 15.44 -15.42
C ASP A 85 -29.77 14.83 -14.06
N THR A 86 -30.74 14.29 -13.36
CA THR A 86 -30.58 13.77 -11.99
C THR A 86 -30.10 12.32 -11.92
N ASN A 87 -29.92 11.66 -13.06
CA ASN A 87 -29.26 10.35 -13.12
C ASN A 87 -27.72 10.49 -13.20
N VAL A 88 -27.20 11.72 -13.29
CA VAL A 88 -25.77 12.00 -13.11
C VAL A 88 -25.42 11.87 -11.63
N GLU A 89 -24.37 11.12 -11.33
CA GLU A 89 -23.91 10.93 -9.96
C GLU A 89 -23.68 12.26 -9.24
N GLY A 90 -24.12 12.36 -7.99
CA GLY A 90 -24.02 13.58 -7.20
C GLY A 90 -24.88 14.76 -7.70
N THR A 91 -25.89 14.54 -8.55
CA THR A 91 -26.78 15.59 -9.08
C THR A 91 -28.24 15.35 -8.70
N PHE A 92 -28.86 16.27 -7.97
CA PHE A 92 -30.26 16.16 -7.55
C PHE A 92 -30.88 17.52 -7.21
N VAL A 93 -32.21 17.60 -7.22
CA VAL A 93 -32.95 18.76 -6.69
C VAL A 93 -33.39 18.42 -5.26
N PRO A 94 -32.88 19.13 -4.23
CA PRO A 94 -33.35 18.95 -2.86
C PRO A 94 -34.86 19.15 -2.81
N ARG A 95 -35.59 18.16 -2.29
CA ARG A 95 -37.00 18.34 -1.94
C ARG A 95 -37.07 18.91 -0.53
N ASP A 96 -38.04 19.78 -0.30
CA ASP A 96 -38.42 20.30 1.01
C ASP A 96 -38.81 19.12 1.90
N SER A 97 -37.80 18.51 2.53
CA SER A 97 -37.92 17.36 3.39
C SER A 97 -37.64 17.87 4.79
N ASN A 98 -38.67 17.78 5.63
CA ASN A 98 -38.71 18.24 7.02
C ASN A 98 -37.72 17.52 7.96
N THR A 99 -36.53 17.13 7.49
CA THR A 99 -35.67 16.16 8.19
C THR A 99 -34.24 16.61 8.41
N GLY A 100 -33.84 17.84 8.06
CA GLY A 100 -32.45 18.26 8.32
C GLY A 100 -31.42 17.42 7.57
N ALA A 101 -31.81 16.78 6.48
CA ALA A 101 -30.92 15.89 5.75
C ALA A 101 -29.77 16.71 5.13
N PHE A 102 -28.56 16.20 5.31
CA PHE A 102 -27.34 16.73 4.73
C PHE A 102 -27.48 16.82 3.21
N LEU A 103 -27.25 18.01 2.65
CA LEU A 103 -27.32 18.25 1.21
C LEU A 103 -25.95 18.05 0.56
N THR A 104 -24.90 18.54 1.21
CA THR A 104 -23.48 18.39 0.89
C THR A 104 -22.68 18.88 2.11
N HIS A 105 -21.35 18.74 2.11
CA HIS A 105 -20.48 19.00 3.27
C HIS A 105 -20.72 20.36 3.94
N GLY A 106 -21.36 20.35 5.11
CA GLY A 106 -21.70 21.52 5.92
C GLY A 106 -23.01 22.26 5.55
N TYR A 107 -23.72 21.86 4.49
CA TYR A 107 -24.96 22.50 4.04
C TYR A 107 -26.19 21.65 4.36
N ILE A 108 -27.18 22.26 5.01
CA ILE A 108 -28.39 21.60 5.50
C ILE A 108 -29.66 22.40 5.16
N SER A 109 -30.82 21.74 5.29
CA SER A 109 -32.13 22.40 5.23
C SER A 109 -32.88 22.30 6.56
N ILE A 110 -33.32 23.43 7.10
CA ILE A 110 -34.13 23.50 8.32
C ILE A 110 -35.48 24.15 7.98
N ASN A 111 -36.57 23.36 7.98
CA ASN A 111 -37.95 23.82 7.72
C ASN A 111 -38.08 24.71 6.46
N GLY A 112 -37.50 24.28 5.35
CA GLY A 112 -37.54 25.02 4.07
C GLY A 112 -36.53 26.16 3.95
N LEU A 113 -35.71 26.42 4.97
CA LEU A 113 -34.56 27.32 4.90
C LEU A 113 -33.29 26.53 4.61
N TYR A 114 -32.48 26.99 3.67
CA TYR A 114 -31.22 26.37 3.30
C TYR A 114 -30.07 27.20 3.88
N GLY A 115 -29.02 26.54 4.37
CA GLY A 115 -27.92 27.26 5.00
C GLY A 115 -26.73 26.38 5.32
N TYR A 116 -25.69 27.02 5.85
CA TYR A 116 -24.46 26.37 6.30
C TYR A 116 -24.51 26.23 7.83
N CYS A 117 -24.21 25.05 8.36
CA CYS A 117 -24.00 24.90 9.79
C CYS A 117 -22.51 24.88 10.09
N ASP A 118 -22.06 25.75 10.98
CA ASP A 118 -20.65 25.75 11.38
C ASP A 118 -20.35 24.71 12.47
N ARG A 119 -19.06 24.51 12.73
CA ARG A 119 -18.57 23.60 13.76
C ARG A 119 -19.07 23.89 15.19
N HIS A 120 -19.79 24.99 15.43
CA HIS A 120 -20.31 25.36 16.73
C HIS A 120 -21.84 25.17 16.83
N GLY A 121 -22.47 24.49 15.88
CA GLY A 121 -23.93 24.27 15.92
C GLY A 121 -24.74 25.52 15.59
N ARG A 122 -24.13 26.49 14.90
CA ARG A 122 -24.82 27.71 14.46
C ARG A 122 -25.26 27.54 13.02
N PHE A 123 -26.56 27.68 12.78
CA PHE A 123 -27.11 27.67 11.44
C PHE A 123 -27.07 29.07 10.83
N TRP A 124 -26.45 29.15 9.66
CA TRP A 124 -26.28 30.35 8.87
C TRP A 124 -27.17 30.30 7.64
N ASN A 125 -28.29 31.02 7.69
CA ASN A 125 -29.26 31.05 6.60
C ASN A 125 -28.65 31.68 5.33
N LEU A 126 -28.84 31.02 4.18
CA LEU A 126 -28.45 31.52 2.87
C LEU A 126 -29.34 32.72 2.50
N ALA A 127 -28.83 33.94 2.66
CA ALA A 127 -29.63 35.11 2.33
C ALA A 127 -29.69 35.32 0.82
N TYR A 128 -30.90 35.23 0.27
CA TYR A 128 -31.22 35.47 -1.14
C TYR A 128 -30.93 36.91 -1.59
N ARG A 129 -29.65 37.31 -1.72
CA ARG A 129 -29.26 38.55 -2.41
C ARG A 129 -27.90 38.42 -3.09
N HIS A 130 -27.98 38.01 -4.36
CA HIS A 130 -26.97 38.04 -5.43
C HIS A 130 -26.12 36.78 -5.63
N TYR A 131 -25.74 36.58 -6.89
CA TYR A 131 -25.30 35.34 -7.54
C TYR A 131 -23.92 34.81 -7.12
N ASN A 132 -23.53 34.91 -5.85
CA ASN A 132 -22.32 34.32 -5.29
C ASN A 132 -22.59 33.87 -3.85
N LEU A 133 -22.20 32.64 -3.52
CA LEU A 133 -22.28 32.06 -2.16
C LEU A 133 -21.45 32.84 -1.12
N ASP A 134 -20.52 33.70 -1.58
CA ASP A 134 -19.55 34.40 -0.73
C ASP A 134 -20.09 35.62 0.02
N ASP A 135 -21.29 36.11 -0.33
CA ASP A 135 -21.89 37.27 0.34
C ASP A 135 -23.24 36.90 0.97
N LYS A 136 -23.22 36.81 2.32
CA LYS A 136 -24.32 37.06 3.28
C LYS A 136 -24.99 35.83 3.90
N PHE A 137 -24.53 35.52 5.11
CA PHE A 137 -25.35 34.88 6.14
C PHE A 137 -25.94 35.95 7.07
N CYS A 138 -27.26 35.98 7.22
CA CYS A 138 -27.95 37.13 7.82
C CYS A 138 -28.67 36.85 9.14
N GLN A 139 -28.83 35.59 9.53
CA GLN A 139 -29.58 35.23 10.73
C GLN A 139 -29.05 33.93 11.32
N GLU A 140 -28.71 34.00 12.61
CA GLU A 140 -28.24 32.88 13.43
C GLU A 140 -29.46 32.23 14.10
N GLU A 141 -29.68 30.95 13.82
CA GLU A 141 -30.58 30.10 14.60
C GLU A 141 -29.77 28.95 15.20
N SER A 142 -30.03 28.60 16.46
CA SER A 142 -29.40 27.46 17.11
C SER A 142 -29.99 26.16 16.58
N CYS A 143 -29.15 25.16 16.29
CA CYS A 143 -29.58 23.82 15.87
C CYS A 143 -29.11 22.74 16.85
N ASP A 144 -29.75 21.57 16.73
CA ASP A 144 -29.37 20.35 17.43
C ASP A 144 -27.97 19.94 16.97
N ILE A 145 -27.01 19.84 17.90
CA ILE A 145 -25.63 19.54 17.52
C ILE A 145 -25.37 18.07 17.20
N VAL A 146 -26.31 17.19 17.54
CA VAL A 146 -26.20 15.74 17.28
C VAL A 146 -26.82 15.39 15.93
N THR A 147 -28.01 15.92 15.65
CA THR A 147 -28.76 15.59 14.43
C THR A 147 -28.78 16.71 13.40
N TRP A 148 -28.24 17.89 13.73
CA TRP A 148 -28.23 19.08 12.87
C TRP A 148 -29.63 19.57 12.46
N SER A 149 -30.66 19.15 13.21
CA SER A 149 -32.06 19.55 13.01
C SER A 149 -32.43 20.78 13.85
N LYS A 150 -33.64 21.31 13.68
CA LYS A 150 -34.14 22.39 14.55
C LYS A 150 -34.17 21.97 16.02
N LEU A 151 -33.80 22.88 16.93
CA LEU A 151 -34.00 22.70 18.37
C LEU A 151 -35.47 22.87 18.75
N GLU A 152 -35.96 21.92 19.52
CA GLU A 152 -37.23 21.96 20.23
C GLU A 152 -37.10 22.86 21.47
N ALA A 153 -38.23 23.38 21.98
CA ALA A 153 -38.22 24.38 23.05
C ALA A 153 -37.67 23.86 24.39
N ASP A 154 -37.62 22.53 24.55
CA ASP A 154 -37.17 21.79 25.73
C ASP A 154 -35.85 21.05 25.50
N ALA A 155 -35.08 21.44 24.46
CA ALA A 155 -33.73 20.93 24.22
C ALA A 155 -32.80 21.19 25.41
N LEU A 156 -31.88 20.26 25.64
CA LEU A 156 -30.97 20.27 26.78
C LEU A 156 -29.52 20.50 26.33
N PRO A 157 -28.68 21.12 27.18
CA PRO A 157 -27.27 21.26 26.88
C PRO A 157 -26.58 19.89 26.80
N ILE A 158 -25.62 19.74 25.90
CA ILE A 158 -24.82 18.52 25.76
C ILE A 158 -23.44 18.89 25.25
N LYS A 159 -22.44 18.05 25.56
CA LYS A 159 -21.13 18.10 24.92
C LYS A 159 -21.04 16.95 23.93
N TYR A 160 -20.91 17.25 22.64
CA TYR A 160 -20.83 16.25 21.56
C TYR A 160 -19.53 16.47 20.79
N GLU A 161 -18.71 15.43 20.64
CA GLU A 161 -17.40 15.48 19.96
C GLU A 161 -16.50 16.64 20.44
N GLY A 162 -16.54 16.92 21.74
CA GLY A 162 -15.74 17.99 22.36
C GLY A 162 -16.36 19.39 22.29
N ILE A 163 -17.55 19.54 21.72
CA ILE A 163 -18.22 20.81 21.45
C ILE A 163 -19.43 20.98 22.37
N ASP A 164 -19.49 22.10 23.10
CA ASP A 164 -20.64 22.46 23.91
C ASP A 164 -21.78 22.99 23.02
N GLY A 165 -22.98 22.45 23.18
CA GLY A 165 -24.17 22.92 22.48
C GLY A 165 -25.45 22.34 23.08
N HIS A 166 -26.48 22.16 22.27
CA HIS A 166 -27.78 21.64 22.71
C HIS A 166 -28.27 20.52 21.80
N THR A 167 -29.01 19.57 22.34
CA THR A 167 -29.68 18.52 21.58
C THR A 167 -31.12 18.31 22.03
N ASN A 168 -31.96 17.84 21.12
CA ASN A 168 -33.35 17.52 21.40
C ASN A 168 -33.45 16.31 22.34
N ARG A 169 -34.44 16.33 23.24
CA ARG A 169 -34.64 15.27 24.25
C ARG A 169 -34.78 13.86 23.66
N LYS A 170 -35.29 13.74 22.44
CA LYS A 170 -35.42 12.45 21.72
C LYS A 170 -34.07 11.74 21.48
N ASN A 171 -32.97 12.49 21.44
CA ASN A 171 -31.62 11.97 21.26
C ASN A 171 -30.97 11.54 22.58
N LEU A 172 -31.64 11.77 23.71
CA LEU A 172 -31.13 11.50 25.04
C LEU A 172 -31.84 10.31 25.67
N GLU A 173 -31.12 9.60 26.53
CA GLU A 173 -31.66 8.70 27.53
C GLU A 173 -31.50 9.30 28.92
N PHE A 174 -32.55 9.15 29.73
CA PHE A 174 -32.64 9.78 31.05
C PHE A 174 -32.49 8.72 32.13
N SER A 175 -31.76 9.07 33.18
CA SER A 175 -31.66 8.23 34.37
C SER A 175 -32.99 8.15 35.12
N ASP A 176 -33.26 6.99 35.72
CA ASP A 176 -34.34 6.78 36.71
C ASP A 176 -33.90 7.11 38.15
N PHE A 177 -32.62 7.43 38.37
CA PHE A 177 -32.01 7.61 39.70
C PHE A 177 -31.61 9.07 39.99
N SER A 178 -31.38 9.88 38.96
CA SER A 178 -31.00 11.28 39.07
C SER A 178 -31.54 12.12 37.91
N ASP A 179 -31.20 13.41 37.88
CA ASP A 179 -31.50 14.30 36.74
C ASP A 179 -30.48 14.14 35.59
N SER A 180 -29.57 13.15 35.67
CA SER A 180 -28.56 12.88 34.64
C SER A 180 -29.16 12.29 33.36
N TYR A 181 -28.46 12.49 32.25
CA TYR A 181 -28.84 11.98 30.94
C TYR A 181 -27.59 11.77 30.07
N ALA A 182 -27.71 10.84 29.13
CA ALA A 182 -26.66 10.48 28.18
C ALA A 182 -27.22 10.48 26.75
N LEU A 183 -26.34 10.42 25.75
CA LEU A 183 -26.77 10.24 24.37
C LEU A 183 -27.31 8.81 24.19
N ARG A 184 -28.45 8.69 23.53
CA ARG A 184 -29.12 7.40 23.30
C ARG A 184 -28.24 6.39 22.55
N ASN A 185 -27.30 6.87 21.74
CA ASN A 185 -26.37 6.04 20.97
C ASN A 185 -24.94 6.02 21.56
N SER A 186 -24.74 6.40 22.82
CA SER A 186 -23.45 6.27 23.51
C SER A 186 -23.46 5.18 24.57
N ASP A 187 -22.26 4.77 24.98
CA ASP A 187 -22.04 3.79 26.05
C ASP A 187 -22.02 4.43 27.45
N ASP A 188 -22.61 5.63 27.60
CA ASP A 188 -22.61 6.38 28.87
C ASP A 188 -23.79 6.04 29.80
N TRP A 189 -24.62 5.06 29.40
CA TRP A 189 -25.79 4.62 30.14
C TRP A 189 -26.02 3.11 29.95
N ALA A 190 -26.73 2.52 30.91
CA ALA A 190 -27.11 1.10 30.90
C ALA A 190 -28.50 0.92 31.52
N VAL A 191 -29.06 -0.29 31.39
CA VAL A 191 -30.37 -0.65 31.95
C VAL A 191 -30.21 -1.90 32.81
N GLU A 192 -30.66 -1.83 34.05
CA GLU A 192 -30.75 -2.98 34.95
C GLU A 192 -32.14 -3.05 35.58
N ASP A 193 -32.73 -4.26 35.62
CA ASP A 193 -34.10 -4.48 36.12
C ASP A 193 -35.16 -3.53 35.51
N GLY A 194 -34.93 -3.12 34.26
CA GLY A 194 -35.81 -2.19 33.53
C GLY A 194 -35.69 -0.73 33.99
N LYS A 195 -34.65 -0.37 34.74
CA LYS A 195 -34.32 1.01 35.11
C LYS A 195 -33.05 1.48 34.43
N THR A 196 -33.08 2.69 33.89
CA THR A 196 -31.94 3.32 33.23
C THR A 196 -31.08 4.05 34.23
N PHE A 197 -29.76 3.94 34.09
CA PHE A 197 -28.77 4.72 34.85
C PHE A 197 -27.60 5.14 33.96
N THR A 198 -26.90 6.20 34.36
CA THR A 198 -25.75 6.76 33.62
C THR A 198 -24.44 6.57 34.39
N LYS A 199 -23.32 6.88 33.73
CA LYS A 199 -22.00 6.97 34.39
C LYS A 199 -21.98 7.94 35.58
N GLU A 200 -22.78 9.01 35.52
CA GLU A 200 -22.87 9.97 36.62
C GLU A 200 -23.53 9.35 37.86
N ASP A 201 -24.54 8.48 37.67
CA ASP A 201 -25.16 7.74 38.77
C ASP A 201 -24.18 6.81 39.47
N LEU A 202 -23.30 6.15 38.71
CA LEU A 202 -22.21 5.32 39.24
C LEU A 202 -21.20 6.17 40.03
N ALA A 203 -20.75 7.29 39.45
CA ALA A 203 -19.82 8.20 40.12
C ALA A 203 -20.39 8.80 41.43
N MET A 204 -21.71 8.98 41.49
CA MET A 204 -22.43 9.43 42.69
C MET A 204 -22.73 8.31 43.69
N GLY A 205 -22.46 7.04 43.35
CA GLY A 205 -22.76 5.88 44.18
C GLY A 205 -24.26 5.60 44.35
N LEU A 206 -25.08 6.00 43.38
CA LEU A 206 -26.53 5.75 43.36
C LEU A 206 -26.87 4.34 42.86
N VAL A 207 -25.98 3.75 42.07
CA VAL A 207 -26.02 2.38 41.54
C VAL A 207 -24.71 1.67 41.90
N SER A 208 -24.78 0.36 42.16
CA SER A 208 -23.64 -0.47 42.60
C SER A 208 -23.61 -1.80 41.86
N GLY A 209 -22.45 -2.45 41.77
CA GLY A 209 -22.27 -3.71 41.04
C GLY A 209 -21.88 -3.52 39.58
N TYR A 210 -21.65 -2.27 39.16
CA TYR A 210 -21.16 -1.93 37.83
C TYR A 210 -19.97 -1.01 37.95
N ALA A 211 -19.06 -1.10 36.99
CA ALA A 211 -17.93 -0.20 36.84
C ALA A 211 -17.80 0.27 35.39
N VAL A 212 -17.03 1.34 35.19
CA VAL A 212 -16.70 1.84 33.85
C VAL A 212 -15.37 1.24 33.46
N CYS A 213 -15.32 0.56 32.30
CA CYS A 213 -14.06 0.04 31.77
C CYS A 213 -13.09 1.19 31.47
N SER A 214 -11.86 1.11 31.98
CA SER A 214 -10.85 2.15 31.78
C SER A 214 -10.35 2.23 30.33
N GLU A 215 -10.50 1.17 29.52
CA GLU A 215 -10.12 1.18 28.10
C GLU A 215 -11.24 1.69 27.18
N CYS A 216 -12.38 1.01 27.12
CA CYS A 216 -13.45 1.36 26.18
C CYS A 216 -14.45 2.37 26.75
N GLY A 217 -14.42 2.63 28.06
CA GLY A 217 -15.38 3.50 28.72
C GLY A 217 -16.79 2.93 28.84
N LYS A 218 -17.05 1.65 28.52
CA LYS A 218 -18.40 1.06 28.69
C LYS A 218 -18.72 0.80 30.15
N ILE A 219 -20.01 0.87 30.49
CA ILE A 219 -20.52 0.39 31.78
C ILE A 219 -20.68 -1.13 31.69
N GLU A 220 -20.05 -1.86 32.59
CA GLU A 220 -20.07 -3.33 32.65
C GLU A 220 -20.31 -3.81 34.08
N ASP A 221 -20.76 -5.07 34.23
CA ASP A 221 -20.89 -5.72 35.53
C ASP A 221 -19.50 -5.88 36.16
N GLU A 222 -19.32 -5.30 37.34
CA GLU A 222 -18.03 -5.29 38.05
C GLU A 222 -17.53 -6.72 38.35
N GLY A 223 -18.44 -7.70 38.50
CA GLY A 223 -18.10 -9.09 38.76
C GLY A 223 -17.50 -9.84 37.57
N GLU A 224 -17.64 -9.31 36.36
CA GLU A 224 -17.13 -9.90 35.11
C GLU A 224 -15.89 -9.13 34.59
N MET A 225 -15.40 -8.15 35.35
CA MET A 225 -14.24 -7.34 34.99
C MET A 225 -12.96 -7.85 35.66
N SER A 226 -11.82 -7.58 35.02
CA SER A 226 -10.49 -7.85 35.57
C SER A 226 -9.83 -6.56 36.04
N THR A 227 -9.02 -6.63 37.09
CA THR A 227 -8.21 -5.51 37.56
C THR A 227 -6.78 -5.66 37.05
N ILE A 228 -6.33 -4.73 36.22
CA ILE A 228 -4.95 -4.65 35.71
C ILE A 228 -4.37 -3.31 36.15
N ASP A 229 -3.24 -3.31 36.85
CA ASP A 229 -2.59 -2.10 37.38
C ASP A 229 -3.50 -1.17 38.21
N GLY A 230 -4.53 -1.74 38.85
CA GLY A 230 -5.52 -0.99 39.63
C GLY A 230 -6.65 -0.36 38.81
N GLU A 231 -6.67 -0.58 37.50
CA GLU A 231 -7.73 -0.16 36.58
C GLU A 231 -8.68 -1.33 36.27
N CYS A 232 -9.97 -1.03 36.09
CA CYS A 232 -10.98 -2.06 35.78
C CYS A 232 -11.13 -2.22 34.27
N ILE A 233 -10.83 -3.41 33.76
CA ILE A 233 -10.87 -3.75 32.34
C ILE A 233 -11.99 -4.78 32.09
N CYS A 234 -12.87 -4.52 31.12
CA CYS A 234 -13.90 -5.48 30.75
C CYS A 234 -13.31 -6.65 29.97
N GLN A 235 -14.03 -7.78 29.92
CA GLN A 235 -13.56 -8.99 29.25
C GLN A 235 -13.22 -8.75 27.77
N ASP A 236 -14.04 -7.99 27.04
CA ASP A 236 -13.78 -7.66 25.64
C ASP A 236 -12.43 -6.94 25.47
N CYS A 237 -12.15 -5.92 26.29
CA CYS A 237 -10.87 -5.20 26.22
C CYS A 237 -9.71 -6.08 26.67
N LEU A 238 -9.90 -6.92 27.69
CA LEU A 238 -8.87 -7.85 28.16
C LEU A 238 -8.42 -8.81 27.05
N GLU A 239 -9.37 -9.40 26.32
CA GLU A 239 -9.06 -10.35 25.25
C GLU A 239 -8.42 -9.70 24.02
N ASN A 240 -8.85 -8.48 23.68
CA ASN A 240 -8.42 -7.80 22.45
C ASN A 240 -7.17 -6.96 22.62
N GLU A 241 -7.00 -6.28 23.76
CA GLU A 241 -5.93 -5.28 23.96
C GLU A 241 -4.79 -5.79 24.84
N PHE A 242 -4.98 -6.92 25.53
CA PHE A 242 -3.99 -7.49 26.44
C PHE A 242 -3.63 -8.92 26.07
N ILE A 243 -2.48 -9.38 26.59
CA ILE A 243 -1.98 -10.73 26.46
C ILE A 243 -1.41 -11.20 27.80
N TRP A 244 -1.60 -12.47 28.12
CA TRP A 244 -1.07 -13.06 29.34
C TRP A 244 0.42 -13.37 29.18
N SER A 245 1.23 -12.98 30.16
CA SER A 245 2.64 -13.35 30.29
C SER A 245 2.78 -14.45 31.32
N ASP A 246 3.26 -15.62 30.90
CA ASP A 246 3.62 -16.70 31.83
C ASP A 246 4.89 -16.38 32.60
N HIS A 247 5.80 -15.57 32.04
CA HIS A 247 7.02 -15.13 32.73
C HIS A 247 6.70 -14.16 33.88
N GLN A 248 5.88 -13.13 33.62
CA GLN A 248 5.54 -12.10 34.61
C GLN A 248 4.34 -12.50 35.50
N GLN A 249 3.56 -13.52 35.11
CA GLN A 249 2.30 -13.91 35.75
C GLN A 249 1.29 -12.76 35.80
N ASP A 250 1.24 -11.96 34.73
CA ASP A 250 0.36 -10.80 34.60
C ASP A 250 -0.07 -10.54 33.14
N TYR A 251 -1.05 -9.66 32.95
CA TYR A 251 -1.47 -9.19 31.63
C TYR A 251 -0.65 -7.99 31.17
N ILE A 252 -0.12 -8.07 29.96
CA ILE A 252 0.60 -6.98 29.30
C ILE A 252 -0.29 -6.43 28.18
N ARG A 253 -0.28 -5.11 27.97
CA ARG A 253 -0.87 -4.53 26.76
C ARG A 253 -0.14 -5.05 25.53
N ARG A 254 -0.88 -5.50 24.52
CA ARG A 254 -0.30 -6.06 23.29
C ARG A 254 0.70 -5.14 22.59
N ASP A 255 0.47 -3.83 22.62
CA ASP A 255 1.35 -2.83 22.00
C ASP A 255 2.74 -2.73 22.65
N TYR A 256 2.90 -3.25 23.86
CA TYR A 256 4.15 -3.28 24.63
C TYR A 256 4.66 -4.69 24.88
N ALA A 257 4.06 -5.70 24.24
CA ALA A 257 4.39 -7.10 24.48
C ALA A 257 5.38 -7.61 23.42
N THR A 258 6.57 -8.01 23.86
CA THR A 258 7.59 -8.66 23.03
C THR A 258 7.63 -10.15 23.32
N TRP A 259 7.54 -11.00 22.30
CA TRP A 259 7.74 -12.44 22.47
C TRP A 259 9.21 -12.76 22.66
N VAL A 260 9.54 -13.53 23.69
CA VAL A 260 10.92 -13.94 23.98
C VAL A 260 11.02 -15.46 24.05
N GLU A 261 11.74 -16.03 23.07
CA GLU A 261 11.83 -17.48 22.86
C GLU A 261 12.44 -18.24 24.05
N CYS A 262 13.44 -17.68 24.74
CA CYS A 262 14.13 -18.40 25.82
C CYS A 262 13.25 -18.67 27.06
N VAL A 263 12.15 -17.91 27.22
CA VAL A 263 11.17 -18.08 28.30
C VAL A 263 9.79 -18.53 27.79
N ASP A 264 9.63 -18.74 26.48
CA ASP A 264 8.37 -19.16 25.83
C ASP A 264 7.18 -18.29 26.27
N SER A 265 7.39 -16.97 26.35
CA SER A 265 6.41 -16.02 26.88
C SER A 265 6.55 -14.63 26.26
N TYR A 266 5.47 -13.85 26.31
CA TYR A 266 5.53 -12.40 26.12
C TYR A 266 6.10 -11.72 27.37
N VAL A 267 6.86 -10.66 27.18
CA VAL A 267 7.35 -9.77 28.24
C VAL A 267 7.12 -8.31 27.85
N ASP A 268 6.94 -7.43 28.84
CA ASP A 268 6.83 -5.99 28.60
C ASP A 268 8.21 -5.34 28.41
N ASP A 269 8.21 -4.09 27.94
CA ASP A 269 9.44 -3.33 27.70
C ASP A 269 10.29 -3.15 28.97
N GLU A 270 9.68 -3.03 30.16
CA GLU A 270 10.42 -2.85 31.42
C GLU A 270 11.19 -4.13 31.76
N THR A 271 10.50 -5.27 31.73
CA THR A 271 11.05 -6.60 31.98
C THR A 271 12.09 -6.97 30.92
N LEU A 272 11.83 -6.68 29.65
CA LEU A 272 12.78 -6.90 28.55
C LEU A 272 14.09 -6.14 28.79
N ASN A 273 14.02 -4.90 29.27
CA ASN A 273 15.21 -4.08 29.54
C ASN A 273 15.94 -4.45 30.85
N ASP A 274 15.21 -4.95 31.84
CA ASP A 274 15.77 -5.24 33.17
C ASP A 274 16.35 -6.66 33.28
N GLU A 275 15.79 -7.63 32.56
CA GLU A 275 16.14 -9.06 32.71
C GLU A 275 16.78 -9.70 31.47
N PHE A 276 16.69 -9.06 30.30
CA PHE A 276 17.15 -9.64 29.05
C PHE A 276 18.24 -8.79 28.38
N GLU A 277 19.08 -9.47 27.62
CA GLU A 277 20.08 -8.87 26.74
C GLU A 277 19.98 -9.49 25.35
N ARG A 278 20.19 -8.67 24.33
CA ARG A 278 20.14 -9.09 22.93
C ARG A 278 21.51 -9.62 22.51
N CYS A 279 21.55 -10.84 21.98
CA CYS A 279 22.79 -11.41 21.47
C CYS A 279 23.28 -10.65 20.23
N GLN A 280 24.51 -10.14 20.26
CA GLN A 280 25.08 -9.38 19.14
C GLN A 280 25.47 -10.23 17.92
N CYS A 281 25.26 -11.55 17.98
CA CYS A 281 25.50 -12.47 16.86
C CYS A 281 24.18 -12.90 16.20
N CYS A 282 23.28 -13.54 16.95
CA CYS A 282 22.02 -14.06 16.42
C CYS A 282 20.83 -13.10 16.55
N ASP A 283 21.01 -11.95 17.21
CA ASP A 283 20.03 -10.88 17.37
C ASP A 283 18.76 -11.23 18.18
N GLU A 284 18.76 -12.38 18.84
CA GLU A 284 17.69 -12.86 19.74
C GLU A 284 17.91 -12.41 21.18
N TYR A 285 16.83 -12.33 21.96
CA TYR A 285 16.88 -12.02 23.40
C TYR A 285 17.12 -13.27 24.25
N PHE A 286 18.01 -13.12 25.24
CA PHE A 286 18.29 -14.12 26.25
C PHE A 286 18.32 -13.46 27.63
N LEU A 287 18.18 -14.24 28.70
CA LEU A 287 18.34 -13.72 30.06
C LEU A 287 19.76 -13.16 30.21
N SER A 288 19.89 -11.97 30.79
CA SER A 288 21.21 -11.31 30.95
C SER A 288 22.20 -12.18 31.73
N GLU A 289 21.72 -13.06 32.62
CA GLU A 289 22.57 -14.00 33.38
C GLU A 289 23.12 -15.16 32.55
N ASP A 290 22.51 -15.48 31.40
CA ASP A 290 22.92 -16.54 30.48
C ASP A 290 23.86 -16.04 29.36
N MET A 291 24.18 -14.74 29.40
CA MET A 291 25.00 -14.09 28.38
C MET A 291 26.50 -14.14 28.69
N TYR A 292 27.30 -14.26 27.63
CA TYR A 292 28.74 -14.33 27.68
C TYR A 292 29.35 -13.10 27.03
N THR A 293 30.30 -12.46 27.72
CA THR A 293 31.08 -11.35 27.16
C THR A 293 32.40 -11.87 26.58
N THR A 294 32.69 -11.54 25.32
CA THR A 294 33.96 -11.85 24.65
C THR A 294 35.07 -10.89 25.10
N ASP A 295 36.32 -11.22 24.80
CA ASP A 295 37.49 -10.40 25.15
C ASP A 295 37.49 -9.02 24.45
N ASP A 296 36.80 -8.92 23.31
CA ASP A 296 36.53 -7.69 22.56
C ASP A 296 35.18 -7.04 22.90
N SER A 297 34.57 -7.44 24.04
CA SER A 297 33.39 -6.82 24.64
C SER A 297 32.07 -6.98 23.86
N TYR A 298 31.93 -8.05 23.08
CA TYR A 298 30.64 -8.46 22.52
C TYR A 298 29.88 -9.33 23.51
N THR A 299 28.58 -9.11 23.64
CA THR A 299 27.67 -9.91 24.45
C THR A 299 26.95 -10.94 23.57
N LEU A 300 27.21 -12.22 23.80
CA LEU A 300 26.74 -13.34 23.00
C LEU A 300 25.97 -14.35 23.87
N CYS A 301 24.99 -15.04 23.27
CA CYS A 301 24.39 -16.21 23.92
C CYS A 301 25.40 -17.36 23.97
N GLU A 302 25.13 -18.38 24.80
CA GLU A 302 26.01 -19.56 24.95
C GLU A 302 26.38 -20.19 23.60
N TYR A 303 25.39 -20.44 22.75
CA TYR A 303 25.60 -21.07 21.44
C TYR A 303 26.52 -20.23 20.54
N CYS A 304 26.26 -18.93 20.41
CA CYS A 304 27.09 -18.04 19.60
C CYS A 304 28.48 -17.87 20.20
N TYR A 305 28.61 -17.82 21.53
CA TYR A 305 29.92 -17.80 22.17
C TYR A 305 30.74 -19.05 21.85
N GLU A 306 30.13 -20.23 21.89
CA GLU A 306 30.83 -21.49 21.63
C GLU A 306 31.19 -21.72 20.15
N ASN A 307 30.36 -21.23 19.22
CA ASN A 307 30.50 -21.56 17.80
C ASN A 307 31.08 -20.41 16.96
N GLU A 308 30.92 -19.16 17.41
CA GLU A 308 31.27 -17.95 16.67
C GLU A 308 32.42 -17.19 17.34
N THR A 309 33.14 -17.80 18.29
CA THR A 309 34.36 -17.21 18.87
C THR A 309 35.57 -18.08 18.58
N ASP A 310 36.72 -17.44 18.35
CA ASP A 310 38.03 -18.10 18.33
C ASP A 310 38.94 -17.46 19.38
N ASN A 311 39.47 -18.28 20.29
CA ASN A 311 40.29 -17.84 21.43
C ASN A 311 39.67 -16.70 22.26
N GLY A 312 38.35 -16.70 22.44
CA GLY A 312 37.63 -15.70 23.25
C GLY A 312 37.31 -14.39 22.54
N TYR A 313 37.67 -14.25 21.26
CA TYR A 313 37.30 -13.12 20.41
C TYR A 313 36.12 -13.48 19.52
N TYR A 314 35.16 -12.57 19.37
CA TYR A 314 34.04 -12.76 18.47
C TYR A 314 34.53 -12.78 17.01
N ASN A 315 34.28 -13.89 16.32
CA ASN A 315 34.48 -13.98 14.89
C ASN A 315 33.25 -13.39 14.19
N SER A 316 33.19 -12.05 14.08
CA SER A 316 32.11 -11.36 13.36
C SER A 316 31.96 -11.81 11.91
N GLU A 317 32.99 -12.44 11.36
CA GLU A 317 33.00 -13.12 10.08
C GLU A 317 32.80 -14.63 10.30
N ASN A 318 31.55 -15.12 10.42
CA ASN A 318 31.23 -16.57 10.31
C ASN A 318 31.67 -17.16 8.94
N GLY A 319 32.40 -16.41 8.11
CA GLY A 319 32.99 -16.82 6.83
C GLY A 319 31.96 -17.17 5.76
N PHE A 320 30.67 -17.00 6.05
CA PHE A 320 29.57 -17.32 5.15
C PHE A 320 29.33 -16.20 4.11
N ILE A 321 29.65 -14.96 4.49
CA ILE A 321 29.73 -13.83 3.55
C ILE A 321 31.18 -13.79 3.07
N GLU A 322 31.37 -14.12 1.80
CA GLU A 322 32.67 -14.20 1.16
C GLU A 322 33.17 -12.81 0.72
N ASP A 323 34.45 -12.69 0.39
CA ASP A 323 35.03 -11.43 -0.12
C ASP A 323 34.36 -10.94 -1.42
N TYR A 324 34.43 -9.64 -1.70
CA TYR A 324 33.78 -9.02 -2.87
C TYR A 324 34.20 -9.62 -4.24
N ASP A 325 35.41 -10.19 -4.32
CA ASP A 325 35.94 -10.80 -5.53
C ASP A 325 35.68 -12.31 -5.62
N TYR A 326 35.02 -12.89 -4.62
CA TYR A 326 34.65 -14.29 -4.58
C TYR A 326 33.69 -14.66 -5.72
N ARG A 327 34.14 -15.60 -6.55
CA ARG A 327 33.43 -16.11 -7.73
C ARG A 327 33.66 -17.62 -7.83
N PRO A 328 32.80 -18.46 -7.23
CA PRO A 328 32.95 -19.90 -7.28
C PRO A 328 32.76 -20.41 -8.72
N GLU A 329 33.25 -21.62 -8.99
CA GLU A 329 32.96 -22.30 -10.27
C GLU A 329 31.43 -22.43 -10.44
N PRO A 330 30.85 -21.96 -11.55
CA PRO A 330 29.41 -21.86 -11.69
C PRO A 330 28.75 -23.24 -11.81
N THR A 331 27.79 -23.52 -10.93
CA THR A 331 26.86 -24.65 -11.07
C THR A 331 25.65 -24.21 -11.89
N PHE A 332 25.28 -24.96 -12.94
CA PHE A 332 24.16 -24.61 -13.81
C PHE A 332 22.90 -25.39 -13.42
N PHE A 333 21.82 -24.68 -13.08
CA PHE A 333 20.54 -25.27 -12.66
C PHE A 333 19.46 -25.15 -13.75
N GLY A 334 18.54 -26.13 -13.81
CA GLY A 334 17.42 -26.15 -14.75
C GLY A 334 17.66 -26.89 -16.09
N GLY A 335 18.76 -27.63 -16.21
CA GLY A 335 19.08 -28.44 -17.40
C GLY A 335 20.06 -27.76 -18.36
N ASP A 336 20.39 -28.42 -19.48
CA ASP A 336 21.35 -27.94 -20.49
C ASP A 336 20.62 -27.06 -21.53
N GLN A 337 20.91 -25.75 -21.49
CA GLN A 337 20.30 -24.73 -22.34
C GLN A 337 21.34 -23.70 -22.77
N THR A 338 20.99 -22.83 -23.73
CA THR A 338 21.84 -21.67 -24.07
C THR A 338 21.54 -20.45 -23.22
N LYS A 339 20.40 -20.44 -22.54
CA LYS A 339 19.88 -19.31 -21.76
C LYS A 339 19.89 -19.62 -20.28
N TYR A 340 20.80 -18.98 -19.57
CA TYR A 340 20.82 -18.93 -18.11
C TYR A 340 20.77 -17.49 -17.63
N LEU A 341 20.10 -17.32 -16.51
CA LEU A 341 20.06 -16.10 -15.72
C LEU A 341 20.91 -16.31 -14.47
N GLY A 342 21.73 -15.33 -14.10
CA GLY A 342 22.28 -15.17 -12.75
C GLY A 342 21.72 -13.90 -12.14
N LEU A 343 21.47 -13.87 -10.85
CA LEU A 343 20.87 -12.75 -10.15
C LEU A 343 21.76 -12.37 -8.97
N GLU A 344 22.14 -11.10 -8.91
CA GLU A 344 22.80 -10.46 -7.77
C GLU A 344 21.73 -9.63 -7.05
N TRP A 345 21.46 -9.96 -5.78
CA TRP A 345 20.47 -9.28 -4.95
C TRP A 345 21.17 -8.59 -3.78
N GLU A 346 21.23 -7.27 -3.85
CA GLU A 346 21.74 -6.43 -2.76
C GLU A 346 20.65 -6.27 -1.70
N ILE A 347 20.92 -6.73 -0.48
CA ILE A 347 20.04 -6.60 0.69
C ILE A 347 20.73 -5.77 1.78
N ASP A 348 20.02 -4.82 2.37
CA ASP A 348 20.61 -3.79 3.21
C ASP A 348 19.65 -3.36 4.34
N GLY A 349 20.19 -2.83 5.43
CA GLY A 349 19.46 -2.39 6.64
C GLY A 349 19.79 -3.19 7.91
N GLY A 350 20.07 -4.49 7.79
CA GLY A 350 20.32 -5.40 8.91
C GLY A 350 21.79 -5.57 9.32
N GLY A 351 22.71 -4.85 8.68
CA GLY A 351 24.16 -5.02 8.86
C GLY A 351 24.74 -6.16 8.03
N GLU A 352 26.06 -6.17 7.85
CA GLU A 352 26.75 -7.31 7.24
C GLU A 352 26.93 -8.42 8.30
N ASN A 353 25.97 -9.35 8.37
CA ASN A 353 25.91 -10.39 9.41
C ASN A 353 26.01 -11.79 8.80
N GLY A 354 27.15 -12.45 9.00
CA GLY A 354 27.40 -13.79 8.48
C GLY A 354 26.52 -14.89 9.08
N TYR A 355 26.10 -14.75 10.35
CA TYR A 355 25.19 -15.70 10.99
C TYR A 355 23.80 -15.62 10.37
N ILE A 356 23.27 -14.41 10.15
CA ILE A 356 21.98 -14.24 9.49
C ILE A 356 22.03 -14.75 8.04
N ALA A 357 23.10 -14.41 7.32
CA ALA A 357 23.30 -14.93 5.97
C ALA A 357 23.31 -16.48 5.95
N GLN A 358 23.98 -17.11 6.92
CA GLN A 358 23.99 -18.57 7.07
C GLN A 358 22.61 -19.13 7.51
N LYS A 359 21.89 -18.45 8.40
CA LYS A 359 20.54 -18.83 8.84
C LYS A 359 19.58 -18.90 7.65
N ILE A 360 19.61 -17.90 6.77
CA ILE A 360 18.70 -17.80 5.62
C ILE A 360 19.16 -18.67 4.44
N PHE A 361 20.46 -18.66 4.12
CA PHE A 361 21.00 -19.20 2.88
C PHE A 361 21.97 -20.39 3.06
N GLY A 362 22.26 -20.81 4.29
CA GLY A 362 23.25 -21.86 4.62
C GLY A 362 23.03 -23.19 3.91
N ASP A 363 21.78 -23.58 3.73
CA ASP A 363 21.39 -24.83 3.03
C ASP A 363 20.97 -24.61 1.57
N VAL A 364 21.13 -23.40 1.04
CA VAL A 364 20.70 -23.01 -0.31
C VAL A 364 21.86 -23.14 -1.29
N LYS A 365 22.00 -24.33 -1.88
CA LYS A 365 23.05 -24.63 -2.88
C LYS A 365 23.01 -23.75 -4.14
N GLU A 366 21.89 -23.08 -4.41
CA GLU A 366 21.71 -22.20 -5.56
C GLU A 366 22.34 -20.82 -5.37
N VAL A 367 22.70 -20.43 -4.15
CA VAL A 367 23.21 -19.09 -3.86
C VAL A 367 24.50 -19.12 -3.06
N TYR A 368 25.21 -18.01 -3.09
CA TYR A 368 26.29 -17.71 -2.15
C TYR A 368 26.21 -16.23 -1.78
N CYS A 369 26.72 -15.88 -0.60
CA CYS A 369 26.70 -14.50 -0.09
C CYS A 369 28.10 -13.89 -0.20
N LYS A 370 28.18 -12.61 -0.54
CA LYS A 370 29.46 -11.89 -0.59
C LYS A 370 29.32 -10.45 -0.08
N HIS A 371 30.45 -9.91 0.35
CA HIS A 371 30.60 -8.50 0.67
C HIS A 371 30.37 -7.65 -0.59
N ASP A 372 29.61 -6.56 -0.45
CA ASP A 372 29.54 -5.51 -1.46
C ASP A 372 29.80 -4.15 -0.81
N GLY A 373 30.93 -3.55 -1.17
CA GLY A 373 31.35 -2.24 -0.67
C GLY A 373 30.48 -1.08 -1.14
N SER A 374 29.43 -1.33 -1.93
CA SER A 374 28.38 -0.35 -2.23
C SER A 374 27.31 -0.25 -1.13
N LEU A 375 27.26 -1.22 -0.19
CA LEU A 375 26.28 -1.32 0.87
C LEU A 375 26.81 -0.76 2.19
N ASP A 376 25.94 -0.07 2.94
CA ASP A 376 26.30 0.50 4.24
C ASP A 376 26.10 -0.50 5.39
N ALA A 377 25.06 -1.34 5.32
CA ALA A 377 24.65 -2.26 6.38
C ALA A 377 23.98 -3.51 5.78
N GLY A 378 24.69 -4.23 4.91
CA GLY A 378 24.10 -5.28 4.08
C GLY A 378 25.12 -6.24 3.48
N PHE A 379 24.63 -7.15 2.62
CA PHE A 379 25.45 -8.05 1.81
C PHE A 379 24.76 -8.38 0.48
N GLU A 380 25.50 -8.92 -0.49
CA GLU A 380 24.95 -9.34 -1.79
C GLU A 380 24.71 -10.85 -1.80
N VAL A 381 23.49 -11.26 -2.16
CA VAL A 381 23.11 -12.66 -2.39
C VAL A 381 23.18 -12.94 -3.88
N VAL A 382 24.04 -13.89 -4.28
CA VAL A 382 24.29 -14.19 -5.68
C VAL A 382 23.80 -15.58 -6.02
N THR A 383 22.91 -15.68 -7.00
CA THR A 383 22.50 -16.99 -7.52
C THR A 383 23.54 -17.53 -8.50
N HIS A 384 23.80 -18.82 -8.42
CA HIS A 384 24.35 -19.58 -9.52
C HIS A 384 23.46 -19.51 -10.78
N PRO A 385 24.01 -19.69 -12.00
CA PRO A 385 23.23 -19.62 -13.24
C PRO A 385 22.07 -20.63 -13.28
N CYS A 386 20.86 -20.14 -13.50
CA CYS A 386 19.63 -20.93 -13.57
C CYS A 386 18.92 -20.68 -14.90
N THR A 387 18.25 -21.68 -15.49
CA THR A 387 17.27 -21.39 -16.55
C THR A 387 16.16 -20.48 -15.99
N PRO A 388 15.52 -19.62 -16.81
CA PRO A 388 14.47 -18.73 -16.33
C PRO A 388 13.36 -19.45 -15.54
N GLU A 389 12.88 -20.59 -16.04
CA GLU A 389 11.86 -21.41 -15.37
C GLU A 389 12.34 -21.90 -13.99
N TYR A 390 13.58 -22.38 -13.88
CA TYR A 390 14.14 -22.80 -12.60
C TYR A 390 14.25 -21.64 -11.61
N MET A 391 14.77 -20.49 -12.08
CA MET A 391 14.93 -19.29 -11.24
C MET A 391 13.58 -18.79 -10.71
N LEU A 392 12.52 -18.79 -11.53
CA LEU A 392 11.17 -18.38 -11.11
C LEU A 392 10.56 -19.30 -10.04
N ASN A 393 11.00 -20.57 -10.00
CA ASN A 393 10.55 -21.58 -9.05
C ASN A 393 11.39 -21.65 -7.76
N LEU A 394 12.45 -20.84 -7.64
CA LEU A 394 13.17 -20.70 -6.38
C LEU A 394 12.21 -20.18 -5.28
N PRO A 395 12.49 -20.49 -3.99
CA PRO A 395 11.61 -20.16 -2.88
C PRO A 395 11.67 -18.67 -2.49
N TRP A 396 11.53 -17.76 -3.46
CA TRP A 396 11.60 -16.30 -3.28
C TRP A 396 10.72 -15.78 -2.16
N ASN A 397 9.51 -16.33 -1.98
CA ASN A 397 8.62 -15.93 -0.88
C ASN A 397 9.27 -16.16 0.49
N ASN A 398 9.93 -17.31 0.66
CA ASN A 398 10.56 -17.68 1.92
C ASN A 398 11.84 -16.86 2.16
N TRP A 399 12.66 -16.62 1.12
CA TRP A 399 13.83 -15.76 1.25
C TRP A 399 13.46 -14.31 1.53
N CYS A 400 12.47 -13.75 0.82
CA CYS A 400 12.01 -12.38 1.04
C CYS A 400 11.48 -12.17 2.46
N ASN A 401 10.69 -13.12 2.98
CA ASN A 401 10.15 -13.03 4.34
C ASN A 401 11.28 -13.09 5.37
N GLN A 402 12.17 -14.08 5.28
CA GLN A 402 13.28 -14.20 6.23
C GLN A 402 14.19 -12.98 6.21
N VAL A 403 14.53 -12.45 5.02
CA VAL A 403 15.35 -11.23 4.90
C VAL A 403 14.66 -10.04 5.59
N LEU A 404 13.34 -9.88 5.45
CA LEU A 404 12.59 -8.82 6.12
C LEU A 404 12.49 -9.04 7.65
N ASP A 405 12.26 -10.28 8.09
CA ASP A 405 12.15 -10.65 9.51
C ASP A 405 13.46 -10.34 10.26
N GLU A 406 14.60 -10.41 9.55
CA GLU A 406 15.94 -10.10 10.07
C GLU A 406 16.33 -8.61 9.88
N GLY A 407 15.38 -7.74 9.53
CA GLY A 407 15.60 -6.28 9.49
C GLY A 407 16.28 -5.72 8.24
N TYR A 408 16.40 -6.51 7.16
CA TYR A 408 16.88 -6.02 5.87
C TYR A 408 15.73 -5.46 5.03
N ASP A 409 15.43 -4.17 5.22
CA ASP A 409 14.33 -3.49 4.54
C ASP A 409 14.74 -2.21 3.81
N ASN A 410 16.03 -1.85 3.82
CA ASN A 410 16.51 -0.64 3.17
C ASN A 410 16.47 -0.80 1.65
N ARG A 411 15.92 0.23 0.97
CA ARG A 411 15.75 0.28 -0.49
C ARG A 411 16.57 1.38 -1.15
N ASN A 412 17.30 2.16 -0.37
CA ASN A 412 18.01 3.33 -0.88
C ASN A 412 19.35 2.92 -1.48
N GLY A 413 19.58 3.23 -2.75
CA GLY A 413 20.87 3.01 -3.41
C GLY A 413 21.15 1.57 -3.85
N VAL A 414 20.34 0.61 -3.40
CA VAL A 414 20.54 -0.84 -3.64
C VAL A 414 19.73 -1.40 -4.81
N GLY A 415 20.24 -2.48 -5.42
CA GLY A 415 19.79 -3.02 -6.69
C GLY A 415 19.55 -4.52 -6.75
N ILE A 416 18.97 -4.92 -7.89
CA ILE A 416 19.02 -6.30 -8.38
C ILE A 416 19.67 -6.25 -9.76
N HIS A 417 20.75 -7.00 -9.95
CA HIS A 417 21.38 -7.16 -11.25
C HIS A 417 21.09 -8.54 -11.81
N ILE A 418 20.63 -8.61 -13.05
CA ILE A 418 20.31 -9.89 -13.71
C ILE A 418 21.23 -10.09 -14.91
N HIS A 419 22.02 -11.15 -14.84
CA HIS A 419 22.97 -11.57 -15.85
C HIS A 419 22.33 -12.56 -16.81
N VAL A 420 22.37 -12.30 -18.11
CA VAL A 420 21.97 -13.24 -19.17
C VAL A 420 23.21 -13.84 -19.80
N SER A 421 23.30 -15.17 -19.89
CA SER A 421 24.41 -15.86 -20.54
C SER A 421 24.64 -15.38 -21.98
N ARG A 422 25.86 -14.99 -22.35
CA ARG A 422 26.17 -14.49 -23.70
C ARG A 422 25.83 -15.48 -24.81
N ARG A 423 25.90 -16.78 -24.51
CA ARG A 423 25.58 -17.88 -25.44
C ARG A 423 24.12 -17.88 -25.89
N HIS A 424 23.24 -17.17 -25.19
CA HIS A 424 21.86 -16.96 -25.58
C HIS A 424 21.73 -16.04 -26.81
N PHE A 425 22.63 -15.06 -26.94
CA PHE A 425 22.53 -14.06 -27.99
C PHE A 425 23.13 -14.56 -29.31
N THR A 426 22.48 -14.24 -30.42
CA THR A 426 22.94 -14.61 -31.77
C THR A 426 24.17 -13.83 -32.24
N GLY A 427 24.59 -12.82 -31.48
CA GLY A 427 25.79 -12.01 -31.73
C GLY A 427 25.72 -10.67 -31.02
N ARG A 428 26.75 -9.84 -31.24
CA ARG A 428 26.84 -8.49 -30.67
C ARG A 428 25.70 -7.59 -31.12
N SER A 429 25.26 -7.69 -32.37
CA SER A 429 24.10 -6.93 -32.85
C SER A 429 22.80 -7.25 -32.10
N ALA A 430 22.60 -8.50 -31.63
CA ALA A 430 21.44 -8.82 -30.77
C ALA A 430 21.54 -8.11 -29.42
N ILE A 431 22.73 -8.10 -28.82
CA ILE A 431 22.99 -7.38 -27.57
C ILE A 431 22.83 -5.86 -27.80
N GLY A 432 23.28 -5.35 -28.94
CA GLY A 432 23.12 -3.96 -29.34
C GLY A 432 21.66 -3.52 -29.47
N ARG A 433 20.77 -4.39 -29.97
CA ARG A 433 19.31 -4.15 -29.94
C ARG A 433 18.76 -4.08 -28.53
N LEU A 434 19.27 -4.89 -27.62
CA LEU A 434 18.91 -4.80 -26.19
C LEU A 434 19.35 -3.46 -25.61
N VAL A 435 20.60 -3.03 -25.85
CA VAL A 435 21.10 -1.71 -25.44
C VAL A 435 20.21 -0.59 -26.01
N ARG A 436 19.91 -0.65 -27.30
CA ARG A 436 19.05 0.33 -27.98
C ARG A 436 17.67 0.42 -27.33
N PHE A 437 17.04 -0.73 -27.07
CA PHE A 437 15.73 -0.76 -26.44
C PHE A 437 15.75 -0.06 -25.07
N PHE A 438 16.74 -0.34 -24.22
CA PHE A 438 16.88 0.31 -22.92
C PHE A 438 17.15 1.81 -23.03
N ALA A 439 17.92 2.25 -24.04
CA ALA A 439 18.22 3.66 -24.24
C ALA A 439 17.00 4.45 -24.77
N GLU A 440 16.28 3.91 -25.75
CA GLU A 440 15.09 4.54 -26.32
C GLU A 440 13.89 4.54 -25.36
N ASN A 441 13.80 3.55 -24.48
CA ASN A 441 12.67 3.37 -23.54
C ASN A 441 13.09 3.58 -22.08
N TYR A 442 14.15 4.36 -21.83
CA TYR A 442 14.80 4.43 -20.53
C TYR A 442 13.86 4.82 -19.38
N ASP A 443 13.00 5.84 -19.59
CA ASP A 443 12.08 6.29 -18.55
C ASP A 443 11.03 5.23 -18.19
N ASP A 444 10.57 4.47 -19.17
CA ASP A 444 9.59 3.40 -18.97
C ASP A 444 10.23 2.18 -18.31
N MET A 445 11.45 1.81 -18.74
CA MET A 445 12.23 0.78 -18.06
C MET A 445 12.59 1.17 -16.62
N ARG A 446 12.91 2.44 -16.37
CA ARG A 446 13.15 2.96 -15.02
C ARG A 446 11.90 2.87 -14.13
N LYS A 447 10.73 3.24 -14.66
CA LYS A 447 9.45 3.08 -13.93
C LYS A 447 9.22 1.62 -13.57
N PHE A 448 9.34 0.71 -14.54
CA PHE A 448 9.22 -0.73 -14.31
C PHE A 448 10.22 -1.21 -13.25
N ALA A 449 11.45 -0.70 -13.28
CA ALA A 449 12.52 -1.00 -12.34
C ALA A 449 12.37 -0.37 -10.95
N ALA A 450 11.34 0.46 -10.72
CA ALA A 450 11.10 1.20 -9.48
C ALA A 450 12.29 2.03 -8.97
N ARG A 451 13.15 2.54 -9.87
CA ARG A 451 14.22 3.49 -9.49
C ARG A 451 13.80 4.93 -9.65
N SER A 452 14.28 5.80 -8.76
CA SER A 452 14.22 7.25 -8.97
C SER A 452 15.12 7.66 -10.14
N GLU A 453 14.85 8.81 -10.76
CA GLU A 453 15.68 9.28 -11.87
C GLU A 453 17.14 9.47 -11.44
N SER A 454 17.39 10.13 -10.31
CA SER A 454 18.75 10.36 -9.82
C SER A 454 19.51 9.05 -9.58
N SER A 455 18.90 8.09 -8.89
CA SER A 455 19.52 6.79 -8.62
C SER A 455 19.77 6.00 -9.92
N ALA A 456 18.82 5.99 -10.85
CA ALA A 456 19.01 5.31 -12.12
C ALA A 456 20.14 5.95 -12.94
N ARG A 457 20.22 7.28 -13.00
CA ARG A 457 21.28 8.00 -13.73
C ARG A 457 22.68 7.78 -13.18
N GLU A 458 22.79 7.60 -11.87
CA GLU A 458 24.07 7.39 -11.19
C GLU A 458 24.58 5.95 -11.33
N TRP A 459 23.68 4.98 -11.22
CA TRP A 459 24.04 3.58 -11.02
C TRP A 459 23.65 2.63 -12.17
N ALA A 460 22.82 3.09 -13.11
CA ALA A 460 22.31 2.30 -14.23
C ALA A 460 21.84 3.19 -15.41
N ASN A 461 22.68 4.11 -15.89
CA ASN A 461 22.32 5.08 -16.93
C ASN A 461 22.09 4.42 -18.30
N TYR A 462 21.46 5.09 -19.26
CA TYR A 462 21.46 4.59 -20.64
C TYR A 462 22.79 4.85 -21.34
N ALA A 463 23.14 3.98 -22.30
CA ALA A 463 24.25 4.24 -23.21
C ALA A 463 23.89 5.39 -24.17
N CYS A 464 24.83 6.31 -24.39
CA CYS A 464 24.64 7.43 -25.29
C CYS A 464 24.65 6.96 -26.76
N ILE A 465 23.46 6.78 -27.33
CA ILE A 465 23.27 6.34 -28.71
C ILE A 465 22.65 7.43 -29.59
N ASP A 466 22.89 7.35 -30.90
CA ASP A 466 22.32 8.24 -31.93
C ASP A 466 21.28 7.46 -32.77
N GLU A 467 20.36 8.17 -33.42
CA GLU A 467 19.33 7.59 -34.31
C GLU A 467 19.96 6.82 -35.49
N ASP A 468 21.12 7.27 -35.96
CA ASP A 468 21.86 6.70 -37.10
C ASP A 468 22.75 5.50 -36.71
N PHE A 469 22.87 5.17 -35.42
CA PHE A 469 23.70 4.05 -34.98
C PHE A 469 23.20 2.75 -35.60
N THR A 470 24.10 1.82 -35.89
CA THR A 470 23.74 0.42 -36.13
C THR A 470 23.57 -0.32 -34.81
N ASP A 471 23.03 -1.54 -34.86
CA ASP A 471 22.99 -2.40 -33.67
C ASP A 471 24.39 -2.62 -33.07
N GLU A 472 25.42 -2.77 -33.91
CA GLU A 472 26.80 -2.95 -33.44
C GLU A 472 27.34 -1.67 -32.76
N ASP A 473 27.01 -0.48 -33.31
CA ASP A 473 27.41 0.79 -32.70
C ASP A 473 26.76 0.98 -31.31
N CYS A 474 25.50 0.56 -31.14
CA CYS A 474 24.85 0.55 -29.82
C CYS A 474 25.58 -0.38 -28.83
N TYR A 475 26.03 -1.56 -29.26
CA TYR A 475 26.83 -2.45 -28.41
C TYR A 475 28.15 -1.80 -27.99
N GLU A 476 28.89 -1.20 -28.92
CA GLU A 476 30.18 -0.55 -28.65
C GLU A 476 30.00 0.68 -27.75
N ALA A 477 28.94 1.49 -27.93
CA ALA A 477 28.62 2.60 -27.03
C ALA A 477 28.40 2.14 -25.58
N SER A 478 27.85 0.94 -25.40
CA SER A 478 27.64 0.36 -24.08
C SER A 478 28.91 -0.15 -23.41
N MET A 479 30.04 -0.22 -24.12
CA MET A 479 31.34 -0.63 -23.56
C MET A 479 32.07 0.52 -22.84
N ASP A 480 31.59 1.76 -22.97
CA ASP A 480 32.26 2.94 -22.40
C ASP A 480 32.14 3.01 -20.86
N ASP A 481 31.12 2.39 -20.27
CA ASP A 481 30.89 2.41 -18.83
C ASP A 481 30.23 1.11 -18.33
N LYS A 482 30.61 0.68 -17.12
CA LYS A 482 29.96 -0.44 -16.42
C LYS A 482 28.62 -0.03 -15.78
N TYR A 483 28.41 1.26 -15.53
CA TYR A 483 27.20 1.81 -14.93
C TYR A 483 26.07 2.05 -15.92
N TYR A 484 26.10 1.39 -17.08
CA TYR A 484 24.97 1.37 -17.99
C TYR A 484 23.93 0.33 -17.61
N ALA A 485 22.65 0.63 -17.87
CA ALA A 485 21.51 -0.25 -17.62
C ALA A 485 21.69 -1.64 -18.22
N VAL A 486 22.38 -1.71 -19.37
CA VAL A 486 22.85 -2.95 -20.00
C VAL A 486 24.38 -2.93 -19.98
N ASN A 487 25.00 -3.62 -19.04
CA ASN A 487 26.45 -3.71 -18.96
C ASN A 487 26.96 -4.90 -19.78
N VAL A 488 27.74 -4.59 -20.81
CA VAL A 488 28.29 -5.55 -21.77
C VAL A 488 29.76 -5.89 -21.51
N LEU A 489 30.32 -5.54 -20.36
CA LEU A 489 31.75 -5.74 -20.07
C LEU A 489 32.07 -7.14 -19.51
N HIS A 490 31.07 -7.85 -19.00
CA HIS A 490 31.27 -9.21 -18.46
C HIS A 490 31.55 -10.22 -19.58
N ASN A 491 32.57 -11.05 -19.43
CA ASN A 491 33.02 -11.96 -20.50
C ASN A 491 32.03 -13.08 -20.84
N ALA A 492 31.24 -13.55 -19.86
CA ALA A 492 30.37 -14.72 -20.00
C ALA A 492 28.88 -14.38 -20.04
N SER A 493 28.50 -13.16 -19.65
CA SER A 493 27.12 -12.72 -19.52
C SER A 493 26.95 -11.26 -19.97
N ILE A 494 25.70 -10.85 -20.16
CA ILE A 494 25.27 -9.45 -20.28
C ILE A 494 24.47 -9.14 -19.04
N GLU A 495 24.80 -8.06 -18.35
CA GLU A 495 24.20 -7.70 -17.08
C GLU A 495 23.16 -6.60 -17.26
N ILE A 496 21.97 -6.79 -16.68
CA ILE A 496 20.90 -5.80 -16.63
C ILE A 496 20.84 -5.23 -15.22
N ARG A 497 21.27 -3.99 -15.04
CA ARG A 497 21.53 -3.37 -13.72
C ARG A 497 20.45 -2.42 -13.23
N ILE A 498 19.42 -2.15 -14.03
CA ILE A 498 18.50 -1.04 -13.78
C ILE A 498 17.56 -1.25 -12.59
N PHE A 499 17.35 -2.49 -12.14
CA PHE A 499 16.32 -2.80 -11.16
C PHE A 499 16.70 -2.31 -9.76
N ALA A 500 15.77 -1.61 -9.10
CA ALA A 500 15.89 -1.35 -7.66
C ALA A 500 15.78 -2.68 -6.90
N THR A 501 16.39 -2.76 -5.71
CA THR A 501 16.14 -3.91 -4.83
C THR A 501 14.64 -4.08 -4.58
N ALA A 502 14.22 -5.30 -4.32
CA ALA A 502 12.85 -5.60 -3.95
C ALA A 502 12.81 -6.71 -2.91
N TYR A 503 11.98 -6.52 -1.89
CA TYR A 503 11.69 -7.52 -0.86
C TYR A 503 10.30 -8.16 -1.08
N GLN A 504 9.64 -7.81 -2.20
CA GLN A 504 8.42 -8.47 -2.62
C GLN A 504 8.74 -9.52 -3.69
N PRO A 505 8.42 -10.80 -3.46
CA PRO A 505 8.79 -11.88 -4.39
C PRO A 505 8.15 -11.71 -5.76
N GLN A 506 6.96 -11.10 -5.85
CA GLN A 506 6.29 -10.81 -7.12
C GLN A 506 7.09 -9.79 -7.95
N THR A 507 7.72 -8.80 -7.30
CA THR A 507 8.54 -7.80 -7.99
C THR A 507 9.82 -8.42 -8.53
N ILE A 508 10.52 -9.25 -7.74
CA ILE A 508 11.72 -9.97 -8.20
C ILE A 508 11.37 -10.86 -9.42
N LYS A 509 10.26 -11.62 -9.32
CA LYS A 509 9.77 -12.45 -10.43
C LYS A 509 9.44 -11.63 -11.67
N ALA A 510 8.81 -10.47 -11.54
CA ALA A 510 8.55 -9.58 -12.66
C ALA A 510 9.85 -9.11 -13.36
N TYR A 511 10.93 -8.87 -12.61
CA TYR A 511 12.23 -8.52 -13.18
C TYR A 511 12.86 -9.69 -13.95
N ILE A 512 12.82 -10.89 -13.37
CA ILE A 512 13.30 -12.12 -14.04
C ILE A 512 12.52 -12.36 -15.34
N GLN A 513 11.19 -12.26 -15.29
CA GLN A 513 10.29 -12.43 -16.45
C GLN A 513 10.57 -11.39 -17.54
N MET A 514 10.78 -10.13 -17.16
CA MET A 514 11.14 -9.06 -18.09
C MET A 514 12.47 -9.39 -18.80
N VAL A 515 13.52 -9.72 -18.05
CA VAL A 515 14.83 -10.05 -18.64
C VAL A 515 14.76 -11.27 -19.54
N ASP A 516 13.97 -12.28 -19.16
CA ASP A 516 13.70 -13.44 -20.01
C ASP A 516 13.08 -13.02 -21.34
N VAL A 517 12.00 -12.24 -21.34
CA VAL A 517 11.35 -11.80 -22.59
C VAL A 517 12.26 -10.90 -23.44
N LEU A 518 12.88 -9.88 -22.83
CA LEU A 518 13.72 -8.90 -23.54
C LEU A 518 14.89 -9.57 -24.24
N SER A 519 15.54 -10.54 -23.57
CA SER A 519 16.69 -11.24 -24.15
C SER A 519 16.33 -12.14 -25.34
N ASP A 520 15.08 -12.64 -25.43
CA ASP A 520 14.62 -13.37 -26.61
C ASP A 520 14.29 -12.45 -27.78
N LEU A 521 13.58 -11.34 -27.51
CA LEU A 521 13.24 -10.37 -28.54
C LEU A 521 14.47 -9.70 -29.13
N ALA A 522 15.52 -9.50 -28.33
CA ALA A 522 16.82 -9.01 -28.78
C ALA A 522 17.43 -9.87 -29.91
N ASN A 523 17.15 -11.18 -29.95
CA ASN A 523 17.62 -12.07 -31.01
C ASN A 523 16.87 -11.90 -32.35
N GLY A 524 15.70 -11.25 -32.34
CA GLY A 524 14.87 -10.98 -33.51
C GLY A 524 15.19 -9.66 -34.21
N GLU A 525 14.22 -9.15 -34.97
CA GLU A 525 14.30 -7.84 -35.62
C GLU A 525 13.88 -6.72 -34.66
N TYR A 526 14.60 -5.59 -34.66
CA TYR A 526 14.33 -4.47 -33.75
C TYR A 526 12.93 -3.87 -33.90
N CYS A 527 12.34 -3.88 -35.10
CA CYS A 527 10.97 -3.40 -35.33
C CYS A 527 9.91 -4.18 -34.55
N ASN A 528 10.22 -5.40 -34.11
CA ASN A 528 9.37 -6.21 -33.25
C ASN A 528 9.68 -6.04 -31.77
N PHE A 529 10.71 -5.26 -31.41
CA PHE A 529 11.13 -5.05 -30.02
C PHE A 529 10.34 -3.89 -29.38
N THR A 530 9.05 -4.11 -29.16
CA THR A 530 8.11 -3.10 -28.65
C THR A 530 7.43 -3.59 -27.38
N PHE A 531 6.94 -2.69 -26.52
CA PHE A 531 6.17 -3.06 -25.32
C PHE A 531 4.95 -3.93 -25.63
N ALA A 532 4.28 -3.70 -26.76
CA ALA A 532 3.15 -4.53 -27.19
C ALA A 532 3.57 -6.01 -27.43
N ASN A 533 4.73 -6.23 -28.07
CA ASN A 533 5.24 -7.58 -28.29
C ASN A 533 5.86 -8.19 -27.03
N ILE A 534 6.47 -7.38 -26.17
CA ILE A 534 6.95 -7.79 -24.85
C ILE A 534 5.78 -8.31 -24.00
N ARG A 535 4.68 -7.56 -23.92
CA ARG A 535 3.45 -7.96 -23.24
C ARG A 535 2.89 -9.24 -23.81
N LYS A 536 2.75 -9.33 -25.13
CA LYS A 536 2.24 -10.53 -25.81
C LYS A 536 3.07 -11.77 -25.48
N GLU A 537 4.40 -11.64 -25.44
CA GLU A 537 5.27 -12.76 -25.10
C GLU A 537 5.17 -13.16 -23.62
N ALA A 538 5.05 -12.18 -22.73
CA ALA A 538 4.80 -12.43 -21.30
C ALA A 538 3.46 -13.17 -21.09
N GLU A 539 2.39 -12.76 -21.77
CA GLU A 539 1.07 -13.41 -21.72
C GLU A 539 1.14 -14.85 -22.25
N ASN A 540 1.83 -15.09 -23.37
CA ASN A 540 2.02 -16.43 -23.92
C ASN A 540 2.75 -17.38 -22.95
N ARG A 541 3.67 -16.84 -22.14
CA ARG A 541 4.43 -17.59 -21.13
C ARG A 541 3.73 -17.71 -19.79
N GLY A 542 2.60 -17.03 -19.60
CA GLY A 542 1.89 -16.97 -18.32
C GLY A 542 2.62 -16.15 -17.24
N TYR A 543 3.41 -15.14 -17.64
CA TYR A 543 4.17 -14.26 -16.74
C TYR A 543 3.28 -13.19 -16.10
N ALA A 544 2.44 -13.62 -15.17
CA ALA A 544 1.43 -12.78 -14.54
C ALA A 544 2.02 -11.60 -13.75
N GLU A 545 3.13 -11.81 -13.05
CA GLU A 545 3.77 -10.75 -12.24
C GLU A 545 4.29 -9.61 -13.12
N MET A 546 4.90 -9.92 -14.27
CA MET A 546 5.34 -8.95 -15.26
C MET A 546 4.17 -8.21 -15.89
N VAL A 547 3.12 -8.92 -16.33
CA VAL A 547 1.93 -8.30 -16.93
C VAL A 547 1.26 -7.33 -15.96
N SER A 548 1.03 -7.76 -14.72
CA SER A 548 0.46 -6.90 -13.68
C SER A 548 1.30 -5.65 -13.43
N ARG A 549 2.63 -5.77 -13.50
CA ARG A 549 3.54 -4.65 -13.30
C ARG A 549 3.56 -3.69 -14.48
N LEU A 550 3.47 -4.20 -15.72
CA LEU A 550 3.29 -3.36 -16.91
C LEU A 550 2.01 -2.55 -16.82
N ASP A 551 0.90 -3.16 -16.38
CA ASP A 551 -0.39 -2.49 -16.18
C ASP A 551 -0.30 -1.37 -15.14
N TYR A 552 0.35 -1.64 -14.01
CA TYR A 552 0.52 -0.65 -12.94
C TYR A 552 1.23 0.63 -13.43
N TYR A 553 2.21 0.50 -14.33
CA TYR A 553 2.95 1.63 -14.88
C TYR A 553 2.40 2.16 -16.22
N ASN A 554 1.28 1.60 -16.72
CA ASN A 554 0.69 1.90 -18.03
C ASN A 554 1.68 1.74 -19.20
N LEU A 555 2.40 0.61 -19.22
CA LEU A 555 3.40 0.25 -20.23
C LEU A 555 2.90 -0.76 -21.28
#